data_AF-A0A9D1I7M1-F1
#
_entry.id   AF-A0A9D1I7M1-F1
#
_cell.length_a   1.000
_cell.length_b   1.000
_cell.length_c   1.000
_cell.angle_alpha   90.00
_cell.angle_beta   90.00
_cell.angle_gamma   90.00
#
_symmetry.space_group_name_H-M   'P 1'
#
loop_
_entity.id
_entity.type
_entity.pdbx_description
1 polymer ?
#
loop_
_entity_poly.entity_id
_entity_poly.type
_entity_poly.pdbx_seq_one_letter_code
_entity_poly.pdbx_strand_id
1 'polypeptide(L)'
;MKKMISIVLALFVCISSMGMFGILADGEVQVQAGTVQGASGDTVEVELTLTGNPGLSYLKLRIGYDASVLTLTNAENTGALGTADFTASENFGKNPYVLTWASASNLEGNGVIAKLTFEIDEDAASGSSEITVECADSNNEDLQDVAVTTVNGSVEISSIKPEFVLGNAEGSIGDTVEVALTLNNNPGISYFKVQVGYDAEKLALSEVKTNSNFSLTRGNPERNPYSVVFSSADGFNQDPPVNGEVCVLVFEILDKTSSIGTSDLQLLIEEVDSSVNPGEIFNITDRFSGTSGSVQINDVDCEHNFTIVSVDDNQHKKVCSICEREYFEAHTWDEGKVTKEPSCTEAGVKTYSCPVCDGTKTETIAALDHDWDEGKVTKEPSCTEAGEKTYSCSRCEETRTETIAALDHDWDEGKVTKEPSCTEAGEKTYSCSRC
;
A
#
# COMPACT_ATOMS: atom_id res chain seq x y z
N MET A 1 -34.39 18.30 -27.24
CA MET A 1 -33.06 18.91 -27.25
C MET A 1 -32.08 17.85 -26.79
N LYS A 2 -31.45 17.16 -27.76
CA LYS A 2 -30.45 16.11 -27.54
C LYS A 2 -29.18 16.78 -27.03
N LYS A 3 -28.76 16.49 -25.80
CA LYS A 3 -27.44 16.90 -25.32
C LYS A 3 -26.41 16.04 -26.06
N MET A 4 -25.63 16.68 -26.92
CA MET A 4 -24.42 16.12 -27.51
C MET A 4 -23.48 15.73 -26.37
N ILE A 5 -23.35 14.43 -26.13
CA ILE A 5 -22.30 13.86 -25.29
C ILE A 5 -21.03 13.93 -26.15
N SER A 6 -20.07 14.73 -25.70
CA SER A 6 -18.75 14.84 -26.31
C SER A 6 -18.05 13.49 -26.20
N ILE A 7 -17.98 12.77 -27.31
CA ILE A 7 -16.91 11.82 -27.55
C ILE A 7 -15.63 12.65 -27.48
N VAL A 8 -14.84 12.48 -26.42
CA VAL A 8 -13.43 12.86 -26.45
C VAL A 8 -12.79 11.85 -27.38
N LEU A 9 -12.96 12.06 -28.68
CA LEU A 9 -12.01 11.57 -29.67
C LEU A 9 -10.77 12.36 -29.28
N ALA A 10 -9.84 11.72 -28.56
CA ALA A 10 -8.51 12.26 -28.42
C ALA A 10 -7.98 12.32 -29.85
N LEU A 11 -8.19 13.44 -30.52
CA LEU A 11 -7.49 13.83 -31.71
C LEU A 11 -6.05 14.02 -31.24
N PHE A 12 -5.32 12.92 -31.10
CA PHE A 12 -3.87 12.95 -31.15
C PHE A 12 -3.57 13.42 -32.56
N VAL A 13 -3.37 14.73 -32.67
CA VAL A 13 -2.66 15.31 -33.80
C VAL A 13 -1.36 14.52 -33.85
N CYS A 14 -1.16 13.70 -34.89
CA CYS A 14 0.15 13.17 -35.23
C CYS A 14 1.07 14.38 -35.38
N ILE A 15 1.72 14.79 -34.28
CA ILE A 15 2.77 15.79 -34.34
C ILE A 15 3.94 15.03 -34.93
N SER A 16 4.07 15.10 -36.25
CA SER A 16 5.35 14.80 -36.88
C SER A 16 6.34 15.78 -36.29
N SER A 17 7.14 15.31 -35.35
CA SER A 17 8.20 16.13 -34.81
C SER A 17 9.18 16.30 -35.97
N MET A 18 9.24 17.53 -36.51
CA MET A 18 10.18 17.85 -37.57
C MET A 18 11.56 17.62 -36.97
N GLY A 19 12.20 16.50 -37.33
CA GLY A 19 13.47 16.08 -36.76
C GLY A 19 14.43 17.25 -36.79
N MET A 20 15.05 17.56 -35.66
CA MET A 20 16.03 18.63 -35.58
C MET A 20 17.23 18.19 -36.43
N PHE A 21 17.32 18.68 -37.67
CA PHE A 21 18.47 18.43 -38.53
C PHE A 21 19.73 18.89 -37.80
N GLY A 22 20.68 17.98 -37.59
CA GLY A 22 22.02 18.37 -37.22
C GLY A 22 22.59 19.30 -38.30
N ILE A 23 23.43 20.26 -37.92
CA ILE A 23 24.18 21.06 -38.89
C ILE A 23 25.12 20.09 -39.62
N LEU A 24 24.73 19.66 -40.82
CA LEU A 24 25.59 18.86 -41.70
C LEU A 24 26.77 19.71 -42.16
N ALA A 25 27.94 19.10 -42.29
CA ALA A 25 29.05 19.76 -42.98
C ALA A 25 28.68 19.94 -44.46
N ASP A 26 29.23 20.97 -45.10
CA ASP A 26 29.00 21.26 -46.52
C ASP A 26 29.42 20.05 -47.38
N GLY A 27 28.48 19.48 -48.14
CA GLY A 27 28.70 18.31 -49.00
C GLY A 27 28.37 16.93 -48.41
N GLU A 28 27.86 16.82 -47.18
CA GLU A 28 27.44 15.52 -46.62
C GLU A 28 25.99 15.15 -47.03
N VAL A 29 25.84 13.96 -47.61
CA VAL A 29 24.53 13.39 -47.97
C VAL A 29 24.00 12.56 -46.81
N GLN A 30 22.74 12.78 -46.43
CA GLN A 30 22.12 12.06 -45.33
C GLN A 30 20.68 11.69 -45.63
N VAL A 31 20.29 10.46 -45.28
CA VAL A 31 18.90 10.04 -45.17
C VAL A 31 18.54 9.85 -43.70
N GLN A 32 17.51 10.54 -43.23
CA GLN A 32 17.01 10.44 -41.87
C GLN A 32 15.59 9.90 -41.85
N ALA A 33 15.32 8.88 -41.02
CA ALA A 33 13.97 8.53 -40.63
C ALA A 33 13.48 9.45 -39.50
N GLY A 34 12.23 9.88 -39.58
CA GLY A 34 11.60 10.71 -38.56
C GLY A 34 11.27 9.96 -37.27
N THR A 35 11.04 10.72 -36.21
CA THR A 35 10.46 10.22 -34.95
C THR A 35 9.02 10.71 -34.82
N VAL A 36 8.11 9.77 -34.57
CA VAL A 36 6.67 10.03 -34.41
C VAL A 36 6.14 9.43 -33.13
N GLN A 37 4.99 9.91 -32.68
CA GLN A 37 4.30 9.39 -31.48
C GLN A 37 2.96 8.76 -31.91
N GLY A 38 2.58 7.67 -31.27
CA GLY A 38 1.29 7.02 -31.47
C GLY A 38 0.89 6.17 -30.26
N ALA A 39 -0.39 5.89 -30.11
CA ALA A 39 -0.88 4.92 -29.16
C ALA A 39 -0.83 3.48 -29.71
N SER A 40 -0.88 2.47 -28.84
CA SER A 40 -1.10 1.09 -29.30
C SER A 40 -2.42 1.00 -30.09
N GLY A 41 -2.39 0.34 -31.24
CA GLY A 41 -3.50 0.29 -32.20
C GLY A 41 -3.61 1.48 -33.17
N ASP A 42 -2.82 2.54 -33.01
CA ASP A 42 -2.82 3.66 -33.96
C ASP A 42 -2.09 3.32 -35.27
N THR A 43 -2.38 4.10 -36.31
CA THR A 43 -1.60 4.15 -37.54
C THR A 43 -0.75 5.43 -37.55
N VAL A 44 0.56 5.29 -37.79
CA VAL A 44 1.52 6.41 -37.82
C VAL A 44 2.29 6.44 -39.14
N GLU A 45 2.78 7.62 -39.53
CA GLU A 45 3.56 7.82 -40.75
C GLU A 45 4.98 8.29 -40.42
N VAL A 46 5.98 7.51 -40.82
CA VAL A 46 7.40 7.84 -40.67
C VAL A 46 7.94 8.35 -42.00
N GLU A 47 8.44 9.58 -42.00
CA GLU A 47 9.04 10.22 -43.17
C GLU A 47 10.53 9.87 -43.28
N LEU A 48 10.98 9.50 -44.49
CA LEU A 48 12.40 9.42 -44.84
C LEU A 48 12.81 10.70 -45.56
N THR A 49 13.74 11.47 -44.98
CA THR A 49 14.18 12.76 -45.53
C THR A 49 15.61 12.70 -46.03
N LEU A 50 15.83 13.06 -47.30
CA LEU A 50 17.16 13.22 -47.91
C LEU A 50 17.61 14.68 -47.82
N THR A 51 18.83 14.89 -47.35
CA THR A 51 19.49 16.20 -47.32
C THR A 51 20.88 16.12 -47.94
N GLY A 52 21.36 17.22 -48.52
CA GLY A 52 22.70 17.32 -49.09
C GLY A 52 22.90 16.57 -50.41
N ASN A 53 21.82 16.18 -51.11
CA ASN A 53 21.91 15.43 -52.36
C ASN A 53 22.72 16.19 -53.44
N PRO A 54 23.90 15.69 -53.87
CA PRO A 54 24.74 16.31 -54.88
C PRO A 54 24.35 15.89 -56.31
N GLY A 55 23.36 15.01 -56.45
CA GLY A 55 23.01 14.31 -57.67
C GLY A 55 23.26 12.80 -57.52
N LEU A 56 22.18 12.06 -57.24
CA LEU A 56 22.19 10.59 -57.12
C LEU A 56 21.48 9.99 -58.33
N SER A 57 22.08 9.06 -59.05
CA SER A 57 21.36 8.27 -60.07
C SER A 57 20.85 6.95 -59.51
N TYR A 58 21.44 6.46 -58.42
CA TYR A 58 21.04 5.24 -57.73
C TYR A 58 21.08 5.43 -56.22
N LEU A 59 20.01 5.02 -55.53
CA LEU A 59 19.93 4.99 -54.07
C LEU A 59 19.12 3.77 -53.65
N LYS A 60 19.71 2.92 -52.79
CA LYS A 60 19.07 1.75 -52.23
C LYS A 60 19.07 1.80 -50.72
N LEU A 61 17.88 1.84 -50.12
CA LEU A 61 17.68 1.85 -48.68
C LEU A 61 17.11 0.52 -48.19
N ARG A 62 17.57 0.06 -47.02
CA ARG A 62 16.98 -1.03 -46.24
C ARG A 62 16.39 -0.45 -44.96
N ILE A 63 15.11 -0.72 -44.73
CA ILE A 63 14.35 -0.23 -43.58
C ILE A 63 14.02 -1.40 -42.68
N GLY A 64 14.58 -1.45 -41.49
CA GLY A 64 14.28 -2.47 -40.48
C GLY A 64 13.47 -1.90 -39.33
N TYR A 65 12.61 -2.72 -38.73
CA TYR A 65 11.77 -2.36 -37.58
C TYR A 65 11.46 -3.61 -36.75
N ASP A 66 10.89 -3.44 -35.55
CA ASP A 66 10.41 -4.58 -34.77
C ASP A 66 9.03 -5.04 -35.29
N ALA A 67 9.01 -6.18 -36.02
CA ALA A 67 7.78 -6.74 -36.59
C ALA A 67 6.84 -7.39 -35.57
N SER A 68 7.23 -7.47 -34.28
CA SER A 68 6.33 -7.84 -33.19
C SER A 68 5.56 -6.64 -32.62
N VAL A 69 5.95 -5.42 -32.99
CA VAL A 69 5.38 -4.17 -32.48
C VAL A 69 4.76 -3.32 -33.59
N LEU A 70 5.34 -3.36 -34.79
CA LEU A 70 4.92 -2.54 -35.93
C LEU A 70 4.65 -3.39 -37.16
N THR A 71 3.58 -3.06 -37.89
CA THR A 71 3.29 -3.63 -39.21
C THR A 71 3.34 -2.53 -40.26
N LEU A 72 4.28 -2.63 -41.21
CA LEU A 72 4.29 -1.74 -42.37
C LEU A 72 3.09 -2.07 -43.27
N THR A 73 2.29 -1.07 -43.63
CA THR A 73 1.08 -1.25 -44.46
C THR A 73 1.09 -0.42 -45.73
N ASN A 74 1.91 0.63 -45.80
CA ASN A 74 2.06 1.43 -47.00
C ASN A 74 3.47 2.07 -47.09
N ALA A 75 3.93 2.28 -48.32
CA ALA A 75 5.12 3.05 -48.62
C ALA A 75 4.84 3.93 -49.83
N GLU A 76 4.86 5.24 -49.65
CA GLU A 76 4.54 6.23 -50.68
C GLU A 76 5.77 7.02 -51.09
N ASN A 77 5.96 7.22 -52.40
CA ASN A 77 6.92 8.17 -52.94
C ASN A 77 6.31 9.57 -52.98
N THR A 78 7.03 10.55 -52.45
CA THR A 78 6.61 11.95 -52.37
C THR A 78 6.99 12.78 -53.58
N GLY A 79 7.88 12.28 -54.46
CA GLY A 79 8.39 12.99 -55.63
C GLY A 79 9.48 14.03 -55.35
N ALA A 80 10.08 14.05 -54.15
CA ALA A 80 11.14 15.00 -53.82
C ALA A 80 12.44 14.80 -54.63
N LEU A 81 12.61 13.63 -55.26
CA LEU A 81 13.69 13.32 -56.20
C LEU A 81 13.26 13.43 -57.67
N GLY A 82 12.23 14.24 -57.94
CA GLY A 82 11.68 14.44 -59.28
C GLY A 82 10.68 13.35 -59.67
N THR A 83 10.61 13.02 -60.96
CA THR A 83 9.60 12.09 -61.51
C THR A 83 9.96 10.61 -61.35
N ALA A 84 11.12 10.29 -60.79
CA ALA A 84 11.57 8.91 -60.61
C ALA A 84 10.79 8.26 -59.47
N ASP A 85 10.08 7.18 -59.81
CA ASP A 85 9.46 6.35 -58.79
C ASP A 85 10.47 5.36 -58.20
N PHE A 86 10.31 5.00 -56.91
CA PHE A 86 11.11 3.91 -56.37
C PHE A 86 10.51 2.56 -56.78
N THR A 87 11.37 1.55 -56.83
CA THR A 87 10.97 0.16 -56.75
C THR A 87 11.08 -0.31 -55.31
N ALA A 88 10.13 -1.11 -54.84
CA ALA A 88 10.09 -1.58 -53.47
C ALA A 88 10.09 -3.12 -53.38
N SER A 89 10.29 -3.64 -52.16
CA SER A 89 10.09 -5.05 -51.84
C SER A 89 8.72 -5.57 -52.31
N GLU A 90 8.63 -6.86 -52.64
CA GLU A 90 7.44 -7.49 -53.22
C GLU A 90 6.17 -7.39 -52.35
N ASN A 91 6.32 -7.23 -51.04
CA ASN A 91 5.23 -7.00 -50.09
C ASN A 91 5.74 -6.33 -48.81
N PHE A 92 4.82 -5.75 -48.04
CA PHE A 92 5.14 -5.01 -46.81
C PHE A 92 5.55 -5.90 -45.63
N GLY A 93 5.36 -7.21 -45.69
CA GLY A 93 5.83 -8.15 -44.67
C GLY A 93 7.34 -8.44 -44.72
N LYS A 94 8.06 -7.84 -45.69
CA LYS A 94 9.51 -7.96 -45.79
C LYS A 94 10.20 -7.03 -44.80
N ASN A 95 11.03 -7.61 -43.95
CA ASN A 95 11.84 -6.89 -42.98
C ASN A 95 13.29 -7.41 -43.06
N PRO A 96 14.27 -6.62 -43.54
CA PRO A 96 14.13 -5.21 -43.91
C PRO A 96 13.31 -5.00 -45.20
N TYR A 97 12.53 -3.92 -45.22
CA TYR A 97 11.83 -3.43 -46.40
C TYR A 97 12.79 -2.62 -47.27
N VAL A 98 12.82 -2.87 -48.57
CA VAL A 98 13.83 -2.28 -49.47
C VAL A 98 13.17 -1.28 -50.39
N LEU A 99 13.76 -0.08 -50.50
CA LEU A 99 13.38 0.96 -51.46
C LEU A 99 14.57 1.26 -52.36
N THR A 100 14.35 1.32 -53.68
CA THR A 100 15.41 1.60 -54.65
C THR A 100 14.95 2.64 -55.67
N TRP A 101 15.63 3.79 -55.69
CA TRP A 101 15.53 4.77 -56.76
C TRP A 101 16.66 4.53 -57.77
N ALA A 102 16.31 4.50 -59.05
CA ALA A 102 17.27 4.31 -60.14
C ALA A 102 16.87 5.16 -61.34
N SER A 103 17.82 5.91 -61.90
CA SER A 103 17.63 6.78 -63.05
C SER A 103 18.87 6.77 -63.94
N ALA A 104 18.68 7.08 -65.23
CA ALA A 104 19.78 7.21 -66.19
C ALA A 104 20.57 8.52 -66.03
N SER A 105 20.00 9.50 -65.31
CA SER A 105 20.62 10.78 -64.99
C SER A 105 20.45 11.08 -63.51
N ASN A 106 21.28 11.96 -62.97
CA ASN A 106 21.21 12.37 -61.58
C ASN A 106 19.80 12.88 -61.19
N LEU A 107 19.27 12.33 -60.11
CA LEU A 107 18.08 12.80 -59.42
C LEU A 107 18.45 14.03 -58.60
N GLU A 108 17.87 15.17 -58.96
CA GLU A 108 18.02 16.41 -58.23
C GLU A 108 16.92 16.55 -57.16
N GLY A 109 17.22 17.23 -56.07
CA GLY A 109 16.25 17.55 -55.02
C GLY A 109 16.61 16.99 -53.64
N ASN A 110 15.95 17.54 -52.64
CA ASN A 110 16.07 17.20 -51.22
C ASN A 110 14.69 17.29 -50.58
N GLY A 111 14.54 16.74 -49.38
CA GLY A 111 13.29 16.73 -48.62
C GLY A 111 12.81 15.31 -48.34
N VAL A 112 11.57 15.17 -47.92
CA VAL A 112 10.95 13.87 -47.66
C VAL A 112 10.89 13.12 -48.98
N ILE A 113 11.58 11.97 -49.11
CA ILE A 113 11.65 11.15 -50.33
C ILE A 113 10.70 9.94 -50.28
N ALA A 114 10.29 9.52 -49.08
CA ALA A 114 9.30 8.48 -48.89
C ALA A 114 8.52 8.68 -47.58
N LYS A 115 7.26 8.23 -47.55
CA LYS A 115 6.40 8.14 -46.37
C LYS A 115 6.07 6.67 -46.11
N LEU A 116 6.40 6.17 -44.93
CA LEU A 116 6.14 4.79 -44.51
C LEU A 116 5.01 4.78 -43.49
N THR A 117 3.92 4.08 -43.77
CA THR A 117 2.79 3.95 -42.86
C THR A 117 2.90 2.66 -42.07
N PHE A 118 2.95 2.79 -40.74
CA PHE A 118 2.98 1.67 -39.81
C PHE A 118 1.70 1.61 -38.98
N GLU A 119 1.14 0.43 -38.82
CA GLU A 119 0.17 0.12 -37.77
C GLU A 119 0.95 -0.33 -36.52
N ILE A 120 0.65 0.27 -35.38
CA ILE A 120 1.19 -0.13 -34.08
C ILE A 120 0.33 -1.26 -33.54
N ASP A 121 0.95 -2.36 -33.13
CA ASP A 121 0.27 -3.50 -32.54
C ASP A 121 -0.60 -3.04 -31.35
N GLU A 122 -1.83 -3.55 -31.23
CA GLU A 122 -2.72 -3.25 -30.10
C GLU A 122 -2.09 -3.63 -28.75
N ASP A 123 -1.22 -4.64 -28.81
CA ASP A 123 -0.31 -5.22 -27.80
C ASP A 123 0.81 -4.34 -27.29
N ALA A 124 1.14 -3.32 -28.07
CA ALA A 124 2.42 -2.67 -27.92
C ALA A 124 2.56 -2.02 -26.53
N ALA A 125 3.62 -2.42 -25.82
CA ALA A 125 4.00 -1.80 -24.56
C ALA A 125 4.44 -0.36 -24.80
N SER A 126 4.32 0.48 -23.77
CA SER A 126 4.82 1.85 -23.85
C SER A 126 6.34 1.86 -23.95
N GLY A 127 6.88 2.70 -24.81
CA GLY A 127 8.32 2.76 -25.07
C GLY A 127 8.64 3.22 -26.50
N SER A 128 9.91 3.11 -26.89
CA SER A 128 10.37 3.49 -28.22
C SER A 128 10.64 2.24 -29.06
N SER A 129 10.09 2.19 -30.28
CA SER A 129 10.40 1.18 -31.29
C SER A 129 11.22 1.82 -32.40
N GLU A 130 12.46 1.36 -32.60
CA GLU A 130 13.39 1.95 -33.56
C GLU A 130 13.02 1.62 -35.01
N ILE A 131 13.13 2.62 -35.89
CA ILE A 131 13.10 2.46 -37.34
C ILE A 131 14.52 2.62 -37.87
N THR A 132 15.14 1.49 -38.21
CA THR A 132 16.51 1.45 -38.74
C THR A 132 16.52 1.79 -40.22
N VAL A 133 17.46 2.64 -40.65
CA VAL A 133 17.68 2.97 -42.05
C VAL A 133 19.15 2.69 -42.39
N GLU A 134 19.37 1.86 -43.41
CA GLU A 134 20.70 1.57 -43.95
C GLU A 134 20.74 1.94 -45.43
N CYS A 135 21.74 2.71 -45.84
CA CYS A 135 22.06 2.89 -47.25
C CYS A 135 22.87 1.67 -47.71
N ALA A 136 22.24 0.79 -48.49
CA ALA A 136 22.85 -0.43 -48.97
C ALA A 136 23.75 -0.20 -50.19
N ASP A 137 23.45 0.81 -51.01
CA ASP A 137 24.20 1.17 -52.22
C ASP A 137 23.75 2.54 -52.75
N SER A 138 24.67 3.33 -53.29
CA SER A 138 24.42 4.67 -53.84
C SER A 138 25.51 5.14 -54.80
N ASN A 139 25.11 5.65 -55.98
CA ASN A 139 26.02 6.22 -56.98
C ASN A 139 25.39 7.37 -57.77
N ASN A 140 26.24 8.17 -58.42
CA ASN A 140 25.85 9.20 -59.38
C ASN A 140 25.84 8.65 -60.82
N GLU A 141 25.41 9.47 -61.78
CA GLU A 141 25.25 9.07 -63.19
C GLU A 141 26.55 8.61 -63.87
N ASP A 142 27.70 9.02 -63.34
CA ASP A 142 29.02 8.56 -63.76
C ASP A 142 29.42 7.21 -63.14
N LEU A 143 28.49 6.57 -62.40
CA LEU A 143 28.67 5.34 -61.63
C LEU A 143 29.72 5.47 -60.52
N GLN A 144 29.94 6.68 -60.01
CA GLN A 144 30.81 6.92 -58.87
C GLN A 144 29.99 6.82 -57.58
N ASP A 145 30.51 6.08 -56.60
CA ASP A 145 29.88 5.92 -55.30
C ASP A 145 29.69 7.27 -54.62
N VAL A 146 28.49 7.51 -54.11
CA VAL A 146 28.16 8.70 -53.30
C VAL A 146 27.93 8.23 -51.87
N ALA A 147 28.76 8.72 -50.94
CA ALA A 147 28.62 8.34 -49.54
C ALA A 147 27.32 8.95 -48.95
N VAL A 148 26.40 8.09 -48.52
CA VAL A 148 25.15 8.48 -47.86
C VAL A 148 25.18 7.97 -46.43
N THR A 149 25.13 8.90 -45.47
CA THR A 149 24.98 8.57 -44.05
C THR A 149 23.49 8.38 -43.73
N THR A 150 23.20 7.57 -42.70
CA THR A 150 21.82 7.36 -42.27
C THR A 150 21.62 7.68 -40.80
N VAL A 151 20.43 8.17 -40.47
CA VAL A 151 19.98 8.41 -39.11
C VAL A 151 18.68 7.65 -38.89
N ASN A 152 18.68 6.75 -37.92
CA ASN A 152 17.50 5.99 -37.52
C ASN A 152 16.43 6.91 -36.94
N GLY A 153 15.18 6.51 -37.12
CA GLY A 153 14.02 7.15 -36.51
C GLY A 153 13.43 6.25 -35.42
N SER A 154 12.26 6.64 -34.91
CA SER A 154 11.54 5.83 -33.94
C SER A 154 10.04 6.09 -33.98
N VAL A 155 9.28 5.12 -33.48
CA VAL A 155 7.88 5.29 -33.09
C VAL A 155 7.84 5.24 -31.56
N GLU A 156 7.50 6.36 -30.94
CA GLU A 156 7.29 6.48 -29.50
C GLU A 156 5.85 6.09 -29.16
N ILE A 157 5.70 4.97 -28.47
CA ILE A 157 4.44 4.28 -28.25
C ILE A 157 3.91 4.59 -26.85
N SER A 158 2.66 5.04 -26.80
CA SER A 158 1.87 5.12 -25.58
C SER A 158 0.88 3.97 -25.52
N SER A 159 1.19 2.93 -24.75
CA SER A 159 0.27 1.79 -24.57
C SER A 159 -1.06 2.27 -23.98
N ILE A 160 -2.16 1.98 -24.66
CA ILE A 160 -3.52 2.17 -24.16
C ILE A 160 -4.03 0.81 -23.69
N LYS A 161 -3.94 0.58 -22.38
CA LYS A 161 -4.49 -0.62 -21.75
C LYS A 161 -5.95 -0.38 -21.38
N PRO A 162 -6.85 -1.37 -21.54
CA PRO A 162 -8.13 -1.34 -20.87
C PRO A 162 -7.96 -1.12 -19.36
N GLU A 163 -8.72 -0.19 -18.82
CA GLU A 163 -8.58 0.25 -17.44
C GLU A 163 -9.88 0.06 -16.67
N PHE A 164 -9.80 -0.61 -15.52
CA PHE A 164 -10.86 -0.61 -14.54
C PHE A 164 -10.58 0.43 -13.46
N VAL A 165 -11.57 1.28 -13.17
CA VAL A 165 -11.45 2.33 -12.17
C VAL A 165 -12.56 2.17 -11.13
N LEU A 166 -12.18 1.97 -9.87
CA LEU A 166 -13.09 2.15 -8.75
C LEU A 166 -13.14 3.64 -8.38
N GLY A 167 -14.35 4.19 -8.31
CA GLY A 167 -14.57 5.56 -7.89
C GLY A 167 -14.20 5.81 -6.42
N ASN A 168 -14.17 7.08 -6.05
CA ASN A 168 -14.10 7.50 -4.66
C ASN A 168 -15.49 7.93 -4.18
N ALA A 169 -15.76 7.73 -2.90
CA ALA A 169 -16.97 8.23 -2.25
C ALA A 169 -16.65 8.91 -0.92
N GLU A 170 -17.59 9.71 -0.44
CA GLU A 170 -17.52 10.39 0.84
C GLU A 170 -18.89 10.24 1.53
N GLY A 171 -18.89 9.93 2.82
CA GLY A 171 -20.09 9.80 3.62
C GLY A 171 -19.76 9.88 5.10
N SER A 172 -20.79 9.85 5.95
CA SER A 172 -20.63 9.87 7.40
C SER A 172 -20.94 8.50 8.00
N ILE A 173 -20.56 8.28 9.26
CA ILE A 173 -20.92 7.05 9.98
C ILE A 173 -22.44 6.79 9.95
N GLY A 174 -22.82 5.57 9.56
CA GLY A 174 -24.21 5.14 9.39
C GLY A 174 -24.85 5.49 8.04
N ASP A 175 -24.17 6.24 7.17
CA ASP A 175 -24.67 6.53 5.82
C ASP A 175 -24.45 5.33 4.88
N THR A 176 -25.14 5.37 3.73
CA THR A 176 -24.83 4.52 2.58
C THR A 176 -24.11 5.34 1.51
N VAL A 177 -23.09 4.74 0.89
CA VAL A 177 -22.31 5.35 -0.17
C VAL A 177 -22.28 4.46 -1.42
N GLU A 178 -22.20 5.11 -2.57
CA GLU A 178 -22.17 4.45 -3.88
C GLU A 178 -20.81 4.65 -4.54
N VAL A 179 -20.21 3.55 -4.98
CA VAL A 179 -18.90 3.52 -5.65
C VAL A 179 -19.05 2.86 -7.01
N ALA A 180 -18.89 3.65 -8.07
CA ALA A 180 -18.93 3.14 -9.43
C ALA A 180 -17.64 2.40 -9.79
N LEU A 181 -17.77 1.22 -10.39
CA LEU A 181 -16.71 0.55 -11.14
C LEU A 181 -16.87 0.91 -12.61
N THR A 182 -15.85 1.51 -13.22
CA THR A 182 -15.86 1.97 -14.63
C THR A 182 -14.84 1.19 -15.44
N LEU A 183 -15.17 0.86 -16.70
CA LEU A 183 -14.24 0.30 -17.68
C LEU A 183 -13.98 1.32 -18.79
N ASN A 184 -12.71 1.63 -19.01
CA ASN A 184 -12.21 2.49 -20.08
C ASN A 184 -11.36 1.67 -21.06
N ASN A 185 -11.24 2.17 -22.30
CA ASN A 185 -10.47 1.56 -23.39
C ASN A 185 -10.79 0.07 -23.61
N ASN A 186 -12.06 -0.31 -23.48
CA ASN A 186 -12.52 -1.68 -23.69
C ASN A 186 -12.27 -2.14 -25.14
N PRO A 187 -11.43 -3.17 -25.39
CA PRO A 187 -11.19 -3.72 -26.73
C PRO A 187 -12.31 -4.65 -27.23
N GLY A 188 -13.46 -4.69 -26.55
CA GLY A 188 -14.57 -5.59 -26.89
C GLY A 188 -14.60 -6.87 -26.06
N ILE A 189 -14.15 -6.80 -24.80
CA ILE A 189 -14.05 -7.94 -23.89
C ILE A 189 -15.42 -8.56 -23.66
N SER A 190 -15.52 -9.87 -23.88
CA SER A 190 -16.73 -10.67 -23.62
C SER A 190 -16.85 -11.13 -22.17
N TYR A 191 -15.74 -11.26 -21.45
CA TYR A 191 -15.73 -11.82 -20.10
C TYR A 191 -14.57 -11.32 -19.24
N PHE A 192 -14.83 -10.98 -17.97
CA PHE A 192 -13.78 -10.69 -16.98
C PHE A 192 -14.28 -10.90 -15.54
N LYS A 193 -13.33 -11.11 -14.61
CA LYS A 193 -13.61 -11.20 -13.18
C LYS A 193 -12.82 -10.13 -12.43
N VAL A 194 -13.51 -9.36 -11.59
CA VAL A 194 -12.86 -8.44 -10.65
C VAL A 194 -13.17 -8.85 -9.22
N GLN A 195 -12.27 -8.48 -8.33
CA GLN A 195 -12.40 -8.58 -6.90
C GLN A 195 -12.23 -7.20 -6.27
N VAL A 196 -13.08 -6.90 -5.30
CA VAL A 196 -13.03 -5.65 -4.56
C VAL A 196 -12.88 -5.95 -3.08
N GLY A 197 -11.70 -5.67 -2.54
CA GLY A 197 -11.39 -5.72 -1.12
C GLY A 197 -11.70 -4.39 -0.44
N TYR A 198 -12.13 -4.43 0.81
CA TYR A 198 -12.41 -3.25 1.64
C TYR A 198 -12.18 -3.55 3.12
N ASP A 199 -12.11 -2.51 3.96
CA ASP A 199 -12.04 -2.69 5.42
C ASP A 199 -13.42 -3.06 5.99
N ALA A 200 -13.60 -4.33 6.35
CA ALA A 200 -14.86 -4.85 6.90
C ALA A 200 -15.14 -4.41 8.35
N GLU A 201 -14.17 -3.79 9.03
CA GLU A 201 -14.41 -3.16 10.33
C GLU A 201 -15.06 -1.77 10.20
N LYS A 202 -15.05 -1.19 8.98
CA LYS A 202 -15.58 0.15 8.68
C LYS A 202 -16.75 0.15 7.70
N LEU A 203 -16.76 -0.77 6.73
CA LEU A 203 -17.76 -0.85 5.67
C LEU A 203 -18.40 -2.23 5.61
N ALA A 204 -19.64 -2.28 5.13
CA ALA A 204 -20.30 -3.53 4.73
C ALA A 204 -20.89 -3.36 3.33
N LEU A 205 -20.58 -4.27 2.41
CA LEU A 205 -21.20 -4.27 1.08
C LEU A 205 -22.67 -4.70 1.20
N SER A 206 -23.60 -3.81 0.85
CA SER A 206 -25.04 -4.05 1.00
C SER A 206 -25.71 -4.42 -0.32
N GLU A 207 -25.34 -3.77 -1.43
CA GLU A 207 -25.93 -3.99 -2.74
C GLU A 207 -24.90 -3.81 -3.87
N VAL A 208 -25.15 -4.47 -4.99
CA VAL A 208 -24.49 -4.17 -6.27
C VAL A 208 -25.56 -3.82 -7.29
N LYS A 209 -25.54 -2.60 -7.80
CA LYS A 209 -26.44 -2.16 -8.86
C LYS A 209 -25.80 -2.44 -10.21
N THR A 210 -26.55 -3.07 -11.10
CA THR A 210 -26.08 -3.48 -12.42
C THR A 210 -26.49 -2.47 -13.48
N ASN A 211 -25.64 -2.24 -14.47
CA ASN A 211 -26.03 -1.53 -15.67
C ASN A 211 -26.70 -2.48 -16.68
N SER A 212 -27.17 -1.94 -17.82
CA SER A 212 -27.75 -2.74 -18.92
C SER A 212 -26.72 -3.23 -19.94
N ASN A 213 -25.49 -2.72 -19.89
CA ASN A 213 -24.47 -2.98 -20.92
C ASN A 213 -23.69 -4.28 -20.64
N PHE A 214 -23.59 -4.68 -19.37
CA PHE A 214 -22.92 -5.91 -18.94
C PHE A 214 -23.89 -6.82 -18.18
N SER A 215 -23.78 -8.12 -18.42
CA SER A 215 -24.43 -9.14 -17.62
C SER A 215 -23.56 -9.46 -16.41
N LEU A 216 -24.16 -9.49 -15.22
CA LEU A 216 -23.46 -9.65 -13.96
C LEU A 216 -23.79 -10.98 -13.29
N THR A 217 -22.76 -11.77 -12.99
CA THR A 217 -22.87 -12.87 -12.03
C THR A 217 -22.23 -12.44 -10.72
N ARG A 218 -23.08 -12.18 -9.72
CA ARG A 218 -22.69 -11.71 -8.39
C ARG A 218 -22.06 -12.84 -7.58
N GLY A 219 -20.93 -12.57 -6.94
CA GLY A 219 -20.36 -13.44 -5.92
C GLY A 219 -21.16 -13.40 -4.61
N ASN A 220 -20.69 -14.15 -3.60
CA ASN A 220 -21.28 -14.08 -2.26
C ASN A 220 -20.94 -12.71 -1.62
N PRO A 221 -21.94 -11.87 -1.26
CA PRO A 221 -21.70 -10.57 -0.64
C PRO A 221 -21.03 -10.65 0.74
N GLU A 222 -21.11 -11.80 1.43
CA GLU A 222 -20.44 -12.02 2.72
C GLU A 222 -18.94 -12.31 2.58
N ARG A 223 -18.43 -12.48 1.36
CA ARG A 223 -16.99 -12.70 1.12
C ARG A 223 -16.30 -11.37 0.86
N ASN A 224 -15.17 -11.18 1.54
CA ASN A 224 -14.22 -10.08 1.32
C ASN A 224 -12.85 -10.69 0.99
N PRO A 225 -12.27 -10.44 -0.21
CA PRO A 225 -12.76 -9.54 -1.24
C PRO A 225 -14.04 -10.05 -1.94
N TYR A 226 -14.92 -9.11 -2.29
CA TYR A 226 -16.14 -9.40 -3.03
C TYR A 226 -15.81 -9.65 -4.50
N SER A 227 -16.27 -10.77 -5.05
CA SER A 227 -16.02 -11.13 -6.44
C SER A 227 -17.21 -10.80 -7.33
N VAL A 228 -16.93 -10.24 -8.49
CA VAL A 228 -17.92 -10.00 -9.54
C VAL A 228 -17.41 -10.55 -10.85
N VAL A 229 -18.23 -11.38 -11.48
CA VAL A 229 -17.98 -11.90 -12.82
C VAL A 229 -18.89 -11.15 -13.79
N PHE A 230 -18.29 -10.63 -14.84
CA PHE A 230 -18.97 -9.91 -15.89
C PHE A 230 -18.89 -10.73 -17.17
N SER A 231 -20.02 -10.79 -17.88
CA SER A 231 -20.04 -11.19 -19.27
C SER A 231 -20.70 -10.09 -20.09
N SER A 232 -20.42 -10.03 -21.38
CA SER A 232 -21.27 -9.28 -22.31
C SER A 232 -22.72 -9.80 -22.24
N ALA A 233 -23.68 -8.92 -22.54
CA ALA A 233 -25.11 -9.22 -22.43
C ALA A 233 -25.57 -10.44 -23.25
N ASP A 234 -24.84 -10.77 -24.32
CA ASP A 234 -25.10 -11.87 -25.26
C ASP A 234 -24.06 -12.99 -25.21
N GLY A 235 -23.02 -12.86 -24.36
CA GLY A 235 -21.92 -13.82 -24.25
C GLY A 235 -20.92 -13.78 -25.42
N PHE A 236 -20.97 -12.77 -26.29
CA PHE A 236 -20.01 -12.56 -27.37
C PHE A 236 -19.20 -11.27 -27.17
N ASN A 237 -18.11 -11.08 -27.93
CA ASN A 237 -17.37 -9.81 -27.88
C ASN A 237 -18.30 -8.65 -28.28
N GLN A 238 -18.27 -7.56 -27.52
CA GLN A 238 -19.12 -6.42 -27.81
C GLN A 238 -18.59 -5.66 -29.03
N ASP A 239 -19.39 -5.63 -30.09
CA ASP A 239 -19.16 -4.84 -31.29
C ASP A 239 -20.38 -3.94 -31.58
N PRO A 240 -20.25 -2.60 -31.45
CA PRO A 240 -19.03 -1.88 -31.05
C PRO A 240 -18.72 -2.04 -29.55
N PRO A 241 -17.44 -1.98 -29.13
CA PRO A 241 -17.08 -2.02 -27.72
C PRO A 241 -17.72 -0.89 -26.91
N VAL A 242 -18.15 -1.20 -25.69
CA VAL A 242 -18.80 -0.23 -24.78
C VAL A 242 -17.88 0.09 -23.60
N ASN A 243 -17.66 1.38 -23.38
CA ASN A 243 -16.97 1.94 -22.20
C ASN A 243 -17.98 2.55 -21.22
N GLY A 244 -17.55 2.75 -19.98
CA GLY A 244 -18.30 3.48 -18.94
C GLY A 244 -18.53 2.67 -17.67
N GLU A 245 -19.48 3.14 -16.86
CA GLU A 245 -19.87 2.47 -15.61
C GLU A 245 -20.31 1.04 -15.89
N VAL A 246 -19.72 0.08 -15.19
CA VAL A 246 -19.98 -1.35 -15.29
C VAL A 246 -21.01 -1.77 -14.24
N CYS A 247 -20.78 -1.38 -12.99
CA CYS A 247 -21.70 -1.55 -11.87
C CYS A 247 -21.44 -0.51 -10.79
N VAL A 248 -22.38 -0.35 -9.87
CA VAL A 248 -22.23 0.48 -8.66
C VAL A 248 -22.26 -0.42 -7.44
N LEU A 249 -21.20 -0.37 -6.63
CA LEU A 249 -21.11 -1.04 -5.34
C LEU A 249 -21.67 -0.10 -4.28
N VAL A 250 -22.66 -0.57 -3.53
CA VAL A 250 -23.27 0.18 -2.44
C VAL A 250 -22.73 -0.35 -1.12
N PHE A 251 -22.09 0.53 -0.36
CA PHE A 251 -21.56 0.21 0.96
C PHE A 251 -22.36 0.91 2.04
N GLU A 252 -22.68 0.18 3.10
CA GLU A 252 -23.08 0.75 4.39
C GLU A 252 -21.81 1.11 5.18
N ILE A 253 -21.72 2.36 5.64
CA ILE A 253 -20.68 2.78 6.58
C ILE A 253 -21.12 2.35 7.97
N LEU A 254 -20.32 1.50 8.62
CA LEU A 254 -20.66 0.98 9.95
C LEU A 254 -20.71 2.13 10.96
N ASP A 255 -21.81 2.20 11.71
CA ASP A 255 -22.08 3.23 12.71
C ASP A 255 -21.23 3.04 13.98
N LYS A 256 -19.92 3.25 13.83
CA LYS A 256 -18.91 3.14 14.88
C LYS A 256 -17.91 4.27 14.71
N THR A 257 -17.49 4.89 15.79
CA THR A 257 -16.45 5.94 15.75
C THR A 257 -15.11 5.42 15.22
N SER A 258 -14.82 4.13 15.36
CA SER A 258 -13.66 3.46 14.77
C SER A 258 -13.69 3.43 13.23
N SER A 259 -14.86 3.65 12.62
CA SER A 259 -15.01 3.72 11.16
C SER A 259 -14.48 5.02 10.57
N ILE A 260 -14.37 6.09 11.35
CA ILE A 260 -13.96 7.43 10.90
C ILE A 260 -12.54 7.39 10.28
N GLY A 261 -12.34 8.18 9.23
CA GLY A 261 -11.10 8.25 8.46
C GLY A 261 -11.28 7.69 7.05
N THR A 262 -10.22 7.17 6.46
CA THR A 262 -10.27 6.58 5.11
C THR A 262 -10.41 5.06 5.18
N SER A 263 -11.20 4.49 4.26
CA SER A 263 -11.21 3.07 3.93
C SER A 263 -10.82 2.89 2.47
N ASP A 264 -9.66 2.27 2.22
CA ASP A 264 -9.20 2.00 0.86
C ASP A 264 -10.00 0.84 0.24
N LEU A 265 -10.35 0.99 -1.04
CA LEU A 265 -11.02 -0.04 -1.83
C LEU A 265 -10.03 -0.65 -2.80
N GLN A 266 -9.58 -1.87 -2.52
CA GLN A 266 -8.57 -2.55 -3.32
C GLN A 266 -9.21 -3.27 -4.49
N LEU A 267 -8.90 -2.81 -5.70
CA LEU A 267 -9.29 -3.49 -6.93
C LEU A 267 -8.25 -4.54 -7.32
N LEU A 268 -8.67 -5.79 -7.44
CA LEU A 268 -7.88 -6.86 -8.03
C LEU A 268 -8.59 -7.40 -9.27
N ILE A 269 -7.86 -7.54 -10.38
CA ILE A 269 -8.36 -8.16 -11.60
C ILE A 269 -7.80 -9.58 -11.63
N GLU A 270 -8.69 -10.59 -11.58
CA GLU A 270 -8.27 -11.99 -11.53
C GLU A 270 -8.32 -12.65 -12.91
N GLU A 271 -7.38 -13.58 -13.12
CA GLU A 271 -7.28 -14.43 -14.30
C GLU A 271 -8.58 -15.22 -14.55
N VAL A 272 -8.98 -15.27 -15.82
CA VAL A 272 -10.09 -16.09 -16.28
C VAL A 272 -9.52 -17.26 -17.06
N ASP A 273 -9.52 -18.45 -16.46
CA ASP A 273 -9.12 -19.67 -17.15
C ASP A 273 -10.21 -20.16 -18.12
N SER A 274 -9.73 -20.49 -19.31
CA SER A 274 -10.30 -20.91 -20.58
C SER A 274 -11.35 -22.05 -20.61
N SER A 275 -11.96 -22.48 -19.51
CA SER A 275 -12.78 -23.72 -19.55
C SER A 275 -14.25 -23.56 -19.97
N VAL A 276 -14.73 -22.40 -20.43
CA VAL A 276 -16.09 -22.24 -20.96
C VAL A 276 -16.17 -21.12 -22.02
N ASN A 277 -16.05 -21.47 -23.30
CA ASN A 277 -16.21 -20.54 -24.44
C ASN A 277 -17.64 -19.96 -24.54
N PRO A 278 -17.84 -18.74 -25.08
CA PRO A 278 -17.46 -18.37 -26.47
C PRO A 278 -16.62 -17.07 -26.56
N GLY A 279 -15.46 -17.00 -27.21
CA GLY A 279 -14.74 -17.94 -28.06
C GLY A 279 -13.34 -17.45 -28.45
N GLU A 280 -12.73 -16.55 -27.67
CA GLU A 280 -11.28 -16.44 -27.51
C GLU A 280 -11.01 -15.51 -26.32
N ILE A 281 -10.46 -16.09 -25.24
CA ILE A 281 -10.12 -15.38 -23.99
C ILE A 281 -8.63 -15.10 -24.05
N PHE A 282 -8.25 -13.81 -23.98
CA PHE A 282 -6.85 -13.40 -23.92
C PHE A 282 -6.32 -13.45 -22.47
N ASN A 283 -5.01 -13.61 -22.29
CA ASN A 283 -4.34 -13.51 -21.00
C ASN A 283 -4.35 -12.05 -20.51
N ILE A 284 -4.93 -11.76 -19.33
CA ILE A 284 -5.44 -10.42 -18.99
C ILE A 284 -4.71 -9.69 -17.84
N THR A 285 -3.71 -10.27 -17.19
CA THR A 285 -3.05 -9.58 -16.06
C THR A 285 -2.07 -8.49 -16.47
N ASP A 286 -1.33 -8.65 -17.56
CA ASP A 286 -0.39 -7.61 -18.04
C ASP A 286 -1.03 -6.60 -19.01
N ARG A 287 -2.26 -6.86 -19.47
CA ARG A 287 -2.98 -6.05 -20.47
C ARG A 287 -3.94 -5.03 -19.88
N PHE A 288 -4.22 -5.08 -18.57
CA PHE A 288 -5.18 -4.20 -17.92
C PHE A 288 -4.53 -3.37 -16.84
N SER A 289 -4.98 -2.13 -16.69
CA SER A 289 -4.70 -1.33 -15.52
C SER A 289 -5.90 -1.33 -14.57
N GLY A 290 -5.62 -1.33 -13.27
CA GLY A 290 -6.62 -1.22 -12.23
C GLY A 290 -6.31 -0.01 -11.35
N THR A 291 -7.25 0.92 -11.27
CA THR A 291 -7.19 2.07 -10.36
C THR A 291 -8.13 1.80 -9.19
N SER A 292 -7.55 1.65 -8.00
CA SER A 292 -8.26 1.45 -6.74
C SER A 292 -8.96 2.74 -6.29
N GLY A 293 -10.01 2.59 -5.48
CA GLY A 293 -10.81 3.69 -4.97
C GLY A 293 -10.67 3.84 -3.45
N SER A 294 -11.46 4.73 -2.87
CA SER A 294 -11.51 4.94 -1.42
C SER A 294 -12.87 5.49 -0.98
N VAL A 295 -13.21 5.25 0.28
CA VAL A 295 -14.32 5.92 0.96
C VAL A 295 -13.76 6.79 2.07
N GLN A 296 -14.01 8.09 2.00
CA GLN A 296 -13.79 9.01 3.12
C GLN A 296 -14.99 8.95 4.06
N ILE A 297 -14.73 8.64 5.32
CA ILE A 297 -15.74 8.45 6.36
C ILE A 297 -15.58 9.56 7.38
N ASN A 298 -16.53 10.48 7.38
CA ASN A 298 -16.60 11.58 8.31
C ASN A 298 -17.40 11.20 9.57
N ASP A 299 -17.14 11.91 10.66
CA ASP A 299 -18.11 11.98 11.74
C ASP A 299 -19.36 12.72 11.24
N VAL A 300 -20.49 12.53 11.90
CA VAL A 300 -21.68 13.29 11.58
C VAL A 300 -21.49 14.73 12.01
N ASP A 301 -21.82 15.65 11.10
CA ASP A 301 -21.81 17.09 11.35
C ASP A 301 -22.94 17.46 12.33
N CYS A 302 -22.70 17.21 13.61
CA CYS A 302 -23.50 17.71 14.70
C CYS A 302 -22.60 18.37 15.75
N GLU A 303 -23.06 19.48 16.32
CA GLU A 303 -22.41 20.07 17.49
C GLU A 303 -22.63 19.13 18.68
N HIS A 304 -21.72 18.17 18.83
CA HIS A 304 -21.86 17.10 19.80
C HIS A 304 -22.11 17.63 21.21
N ASN A 305 -23.33 17.42 21.69
CA ASN A 305 -23.71 17.65 23.08
C ASN A 305 -23.94 16.31 23.74
N PHE A 306 -22.99 15.88 24.56
CA PHE A 306 -22.96 14.53 25.10
C PHE A 306 -23.63 14.45 26.48
N THR A 307 -24.45 13.42 26.67
CA THR A 307 -24.96 12.99 27.97
C THR A 307 -24.40 11.62 28.31
N ILE A 308 -23.78 11.45 29.49
CA ILE A 308 -23.31 10.14 29.94
C ILE A 308 -24.53 9.30 30.34
N VAL A 309 -24.70 8.14 29.69
CA VAL A 309 -25.85 7.25 29.92
C VAL A 309 -25.49 6.01 30.72
N SER A 310 -24.23 5.57 30.70
CA SER A 310 -23.74 4.52 31.58
C SER A 310 -22.24 4.61 31.82
N VAL A 311 -21.80 4.05 32.95
CA VAL A 311 -20.39 3.98 33.35
C VAL A 311 -20.13 2.55 33.81
N ASP A 312 -19.05 1.93 33.33
CA ASP A 312 -18.54 0.63 33.80
C ASP A 312 -17.07 0.76 34.26
N ASP A 313 -16.44 -0.36 34.63
CA ASP A 313 -15.06 -0.38 35.14
C ASP A 313 -14.00 0.06 34.11
N ASN A 314 -14.31 0.00 32.81
CA ASN A 314 -13.38 0.28 31.72
C ASN A 314 -13.62 1.65 31.06
N GLN A 315 -14.88 2.07 30.92
CA GLN A 315 -15.25 3.22 30.08
C GLN A 315 -16.57 3.89 30.47
N HIS A 316 -16.77 5.11 29.96
CA HIS A 316 -18.07 5.79 29.94
C HIS A 316 -18.71 5.69 28.56
N LYS A 317 -20.02 5.45 28.57
CA LYS A 317 -20.89 5.51 27.40
C LYS A 317 -21.63 6.84 27.41
N LYS A 318 -21.38 7.67 26.40
CA LYS A 318 -22.04 8.96 26.22
C LYS A 318 -22.93 8.92 24.97
N VAL A 319 -24.07 9.58 25.03
CA VAL A 319 -25.00 9.72 23.91
C VAL A 319 -25.06 11.17 23.49
N CYS A 320 -24.90 11.44 22.20
CA CYS A 320 -25.10 12.79 21.67
C CYS A 320 -26.60 13.11 21.66
N SER A 321 -27.02 14.22 22.26
CA SER A 321 -28.43 14.62 22.29
C SER A 321 -28.99 15.10 20.95
N ILE A 322 -28.12 15.25 19.94
CA ILE A 322 -28.50 15.72 18.60
C ILE A 322 -28.62 14.53 17.63
N CYS A 323 -27.58 13.70 17.55
CA CYS A 323 -27.59 12.55 16.65
C CYS A 323 -28.02 11.24 17.33
N GLU A 324 -28.31 11.27 18.63
CA GLU A 324 -28.74 10.12 19.46
C GLU A 324 -27.77 8.93 19.47
N ARG A 325 -26.55 9.10 18.93
CA ARG A 325 -25.51 8.07 18.83
C ARG A 325 -24.75 7.87 20.12
N GLU A 326 -24.26 6.65 20.29
CA GLU A 326 -23.46 6.19 21.43
C GLU A 326 -21.97 6.30 21.14
N TYR A 327 -21.21 6.84 22.09
CA TYR A 327 -19.76 6.99 22.03
C TYR A 327 -19.17 6.38 23.29
N PHE A 328 -18.06 5.66 23.14
CA PHE A 328 -17.34 5.05 24.26
C PHE A 328 -16.00 5.76 24.42
N GLU A 329 -15.66 6.11 25.65
CA GLU A 329 -14.40 6.75 25.96
C GLU A 329 -13.90 6.22 27.30
N ALA A 330 -12.60 5.88 27.32
CA ALA A 330 -11.98 5.25 28.47
C ALA A 330 -11.86 6.23 29.64
N HIS A 331 -11.81 5.68 30.86
CA HIS A 331 -11.57 6.50 32.05
C HIS A 331 -10.24 7.24 31.98
N THR A 332 -10.28 8.53 32.26
CA THR A 332 -9.08 9.31 32.58
C THR A 332 -8.98 9.41 34.09
N TRP A 333 -8.06 8.67 34.69
CA TRP A 333 -7.88 8.67 36.15
C TRP A 333 -7.01 9.85 36.58
N ASP A 334 -7.36 10.49 37.70
CA ASP A 334 -6.50 11.49 38.34
C ASP A 334 -5.22 10.88 38.95
N GLU A 335 -4.40 11.71 39.61
CA GLU A 335 -3.16 11.25 40.26
C GLU A 335 -3.40 10.31 41.46
N GLY A 336 -4.66 10.19 41.89
CA GLY A 336 -5.10 9.44 43.05
C GLY A 336 -4.71 10.08 44.38
N LYS A 337 -5.54 9.87 45.40
CA LYS A 337 -5.36 10.38 46.75
C LYS A 337 -5.33 9.25 47.77
N VAL A 338 -4.42 9.31 48.74
CA VAL A 338 -4.45 8.40 49.90
C VAL A 338 -5.71 8.72 50.72
N THR A 339 -6.65 7.78 50.74
CA THR A 339 -7.92 7.89 51.48
C THR A 339 -7.87 7.15 52.81
N LYS A 340 -6.98 6.17 52.93
CA LYS A 340 -6.64 5.50 54.19
C LYS A 340 -5.12 5.34 54.27
N GLU A 341 -4.49 5.94 55.28
CA GLU A 341 -3.06 5.74 55.53
C GLU A 341 -2.78 4.30 55.99
N PRO A 342 -1.67 3.67 55.56
CA PRO A 342 -1.27 2.37 56.08
C PRO A 342 -0.82 2.47 57.54
N SER A 343 -1.04 1.41 58.30
CA SER A 343 -0.53 1.25 59.67
C SER A 343 0.47 0.10 59.74
N CYS A 344 0.99 -0.23 60.93
CA CYS A 344 1.90 -1.37 61.12
C CYS A 344 1.24 -2.72 60.74
N THR A 345 -0.09 -2.83 60.87
CA THR A 345 -0.83 -4.08 60.69
C THR A 345 -1.93 -4.01 59.63
N GLU A 346 -2.40 -2.81 59.28
CA GLU A 346 -3.45 -2.61 58.28
C GLU A 346 -2.89 -1.93 57.02
N ALA A 347 -3.27 -2.48 55.87
CA ALA A 347 -3.00 -1.84 54.58
C ALA A 347 -3.75 -0.50 54.46
N GLY A 348 -3.10 0.46 53.79
CA GLY A 348 -3.70 1.72 53.36
C GLY A 348 -4.43 1.57 52.03
N VAL A 349 -5.08 2.64 51.59
CA VAL A 349 -5.84 2.69 50.34
C VAL A 349 -5.56 4.01 49.62
N LYS A 350 -5.20 3.91 48.34
CA LYS A 350 -5.17 5.04 47.41
C LYS A 350 -6.38 4.94 46.48
N THR A 351 -7.16 6.01 46.39
CA THR A 351 -8.36 6.08 45.54
C THR A 351 -8.09 7.01 44.37
N TYR A 352 -8.41 6.56 43.16
CA TYR A 352 -8.38 7.34 41.94
C TYR A 352 -9.81 7.71 41.52
N SER A 353 -9.99 8.90 40.97
CA SER A 353 -11.29 9.40 40.51
C SER A 353 -11.23 9.79 39.04
N CYS A 354 -12.30 9.50 38.30
CA CYS A 354 -12.49 9.99 36.94
C CYS A 354 -13.21 11.36 36.98
N PRO A 355 -12.60 12.45 36.49
CA PRO A 355 -13.19 13.79 36.57
C PRO A 355 -14.39 13.98 35.62
N VAL A 356 -14.64 13.00 34.74
CA VAL A 356 -15.72 13.05 33.73
C VAL A 356 -17.01 12.42 34.24
N CYS A 357 -16.94 11.35 35.02
CA CYS A 357 -18.11 10.50 35.33
C CYS A 357 -18.23 10.05 36.79
N ASP A 358 -17.45 10.64 37.70
CA ASP A 358 -17.40 10.31 39.14
C ASP A 358 -17.04 8.84 39.48
N GLY A 359 -16.59 8.07 38.49
CA GLY A 359 -16.10 6.70 38.69
C GLY A 359 -14.88 6.68 39.60
N THR A 360 -14.75 5.64 40.43
CA THR A 360 -13.59 5.50 41.32
C THR A 360 -12.99 4.10 41.23
N LYS A 361 -11.67 4.02 41.37
CA LYS A 361 -10.95 2.75 41.56
C LYS A 361 -9.98 2.87 42.73
N THR A 362 -9.63 1.73 43.34
CA THR A 362 -8.75 1.71 44.51
C THR A 362 -7.53 0.84 44.29
N GLU A 363 -6.44 1.24 44.92
CA GLU A 363 -5.18 0.50 44.97
C GLU A 363 -4.76 0.34 46.43
N THR A 364 -4.31 -0.85 46.79
CA THR A 364 -3.89 -1.19 48.16
C THR A 364 -2.46 -0.70 48.40
N ILE A 365 -2.26 0.04 49.50
CA ILE A 365 -0.93 0.42 49.99
C ILE A 365 -0.54 -0.59 51.06
N ALA A 366 0.62 -1.25 50.93
CA ALA A 366 1.06 -2.25 51.90
C ALA A 366 1.13 -1.67 53.33
N ALA A 367 0.89 -2.52 54.33
CA ALA A 367 1.13 -2.18 55.73
C ALA A 367 2.63 -1.86 55.94
N LEU A 368 2.92 -1.01 56.91
CA LEU A 368 4.27 -0.48 57.13
C LEU A 368 5.21 -1.46 57.85
N ASP A 369 4.69 -2.60 58.30
CA ASP A 369 5.30 -3.50 59.28
C ASP A 369 5.71 -2.81 60.58
N HIS A 370 6.06 -3.62 61.58
CA HIS A 370 6.58 -3.11 62.85
C HIS A 370 8.03 -2.63 62.69
N ASP A 371 8.28 -1.44 63.21
CA ASP A 371 9.59 -0.79 63.25
C ASP A 371 10.16 -0.91 64.66
N TRP A 372 10.78 -2.06 64.94
CA TRP A 372 11.25 -2.42 66.26
C TRP A 372 12.48 -1.60 66.68
N ASP A 373 12.50 -1.14 67.93
CA ASP A 373 13.67 -0.50 68.54
C ASP A 373 14.83 -1.49 68.80
N GLU A 374 15.93 -1.01 69.41
CA GLU A 374 17.08 -1.85 69.77
C GLU A 374 16.78 -2.87 70.89
N GLY A 375 15.62 -2.76 71.53
CA GLY A 375 15.16 -3.56 72.65
C GLY A 375 15.90 -3.27 73.96
N LYS A 376 15.21 -3.45 75.07
CA LYS A 376 15.71 -3.21 76.42
C LYS A 376 15.64 -4.48 77.26
N VAL A 377 16.70 -4.78 78.01
CA VAL A 377 16.66 -5.84 79.03
C VAL A 377 15.68 -5.41 80.12
N THR A 378 14.58 -6.14 80.24
CA THR A 378 13.52 -5.88 81.22
C THR A 378 13.62 -6.81 82.42
N LYS A 379 14.24 -7.99 82.24
CA LYS A 379 14.62 -8.92 83.31
C LYS A 379 16.05 -9.39 83.08
N GLU A 380 16.95 -9.10 84.01
CA GLU A 380 18.33 -9.61 83.96
C GLU A 380 18.33 -11.14 84.16
N PRO A 381 19.13 -11.90 83.38
CA PRO A 381 19.29 -13.34 83.60
C PRO A 381 20.06 -13.62 84.90
N SER A 382 19.74 -14.71 85.57
CA SER A 382 20.48 -15.23 86.73
C SER A 382 21.09 -16.61 86.42
N CYS A 383 21.75 -17.23 87.40
CA CYS A 383 22.30 -18.59 87.24
C CYS A 383 21.24 -19.64 86.91
N THR A 384 20.00 -19.45 87.35
CA THR A 384 18.93 -20.45 87.23
C THR A 384 17.69 -19.94 86.49
N GLU A 385 17.52 -18.62 86.38
CA GLU A 385 16.39 -18.00 85.68
C GLU A 385 16.84 -17.30 84.41
N ALA A 386 16.12 -17.54 83.32
CA ALA A 386 16.27 -16.78 82.08
C ALA A 386 15.90 -15.29 82.30
N GLY A 387 16.60 -14.41 81.59
CA GLY A 387 16.28 -13.01 81.46
C GLY A 387 15.33 -12.75 80.29
N GLU A 388 14.93 -11.51 80.10
CA GLU A 388 14.01 -11.08 79.04
C GLU A 388 14.48 -9.76 78.43
N LYS A 389 14.40 -9.68 77.09
CA LYS A 389 14.60 -8.45 76.32
C LYS A 389 13.30 -8.09 75.61
N THR A 390 12.77 -6.91 75.90
CA THR A 390 11.53 -6.41 75.29
C THR A 390 11.87 -5.39 74.22
N TYR A 391 11.28 -5.55 73.03
CA TYR A 391 11.33 -4.61 71.93
C TYR A 391 10.00 -3.87 71.83
N SER A 392 10.05 -2.59 71.51
CA SER A 392 8.88 -1.74 71.29
C SER A 392 8.90 -1.20 69.87
N CYS A 393 7.74 -1.21 69.20
CA CYS A 393 7.62 -0.58 67.88
C CYS A 393 7.69 0.95 68.03
N SER A 394 8.41 1.64 67.16
CA SER A 394 8.50 3.11 67.16
C SER A 394 7.24 3.78 66.60
N ARG A 395 6.43 3.04 65.84
CA ARG A 395 5.23 3.50 65.13
C ARG A 395 3.93 3.13 65.84
N CYS A 396 3.93 2.14 66.74
CA CYS A 396 2.76 1.70 67.50
C CYS A 396 3.15 1.16 68.89
N GLU A 397 2.18 0.90 69.75
CA GLU A 397 2.43 0.43 71.13
C GLU A 397 2.67 -1.09 71.24
N GLU A 398 2.84 -1.78 70.11
CA GLU A 398 3.08 -3.23 70.11
C GLU A 398 4.45 -3.56 70.69
N THR A 399 4.52 -4.65 71.46
CA THR A 399 5.76 -5.11 72.08
C THR A 399 5.99 -6.59 71.80
N ARG A 400 7.25 -6.99 71.64
CA ARG A 400 7.64 -8.40 71.57
C ARG A 400 8.76 -8.66 72.57
N THR A 401 8.75 -9.83 73.19
CA THR A 401 9.76 -10.22 74.17
C THR A 401 10.54 -11.43 73.67
N GLU A 402 11.86 -11.35 73.77
CA GLU A 402 12.78 -12.45 73.50
C GLU A 402 13.44 -12.91 74.80
N THR A 403 13.61 -14.22 74.94
CA THR A 403 14.24 -14.82 76.12
C THR A 403 15.76 -14.72 76.03
N ILE A 404 16.39 -14.23 77.11
CA ILE A 404 17.84 -14.27 77.31
C ILE A 404 18.15 -15.51 78.15
N ALA A 405 19.02 -16.40 77.67
CA ALA A 405 19.38 -17.61 78.41
C ALA A 405 19.93 -17.29 79.83
N ALA A 406 19.71 -18.20 80.78
CA ALA A 406 20.31 -18.13 82.11
C ALA A 406 21.84 -18.15 81.99
N LEU A 407 22.52 -17.51 82.95
CA LEU A 407 23.98 -17.33 82.92
C LEU A 407 24.78 -18.59 83.29
N ASP A 408 24.08 -19.68 83.64
CA ASP A 408 24.60 -20.87 84.31
C ASP A 408 25.41 -20.54 85.58
N HIS A 409 25.83 -21.58 86.31
CA HIS A 409 26.68 -21.41 87.46
C HIS A 409 28.14 -21.18 87.06
N ASP A 410 28.75 -20.16 87.64
CA ASP A 410 30.17 -19.82 87.51
C ASP A 410 30.89 -20.24 88.80
N TRP A 411 31.21 -21.54 88.86
CA TRP A 411 31.78 -22.17 90.05
C TRP A 411 33.23 -21.73 90.30
N ASP A 412 33.56 -21.46 91.56
CA ASP A 412 34.94 -21.23 91.99
C ASP A 412 35.81 -22.52 91.95
N GLU A 413 37.10 -22.39 92.27
CA GLU A 413 38.04 -23.54 92.33
C GLU A 413 37.71 -24.55 93.46
N GLY A 414 36.71 -24.22 94.30
CA GLY A 414 36.27 -24.98 95.46
C GLY A 414 37.28 -24.97 96.61
N LYS A 415 36.77 -24.86 97.84
CA LYS A 415 37.58 -24.81 99.06
C LYS A 415 37.35 -26.08 99.90
N VAL A 416 38.44 -26.69 100.38
CA VAL A 416 38.34 -27.76 101.38
C VAL A 416 37.85 -27.14 102.69
N THR A 417 36.67 -27.53 103.13
CA THR A 417 36.02 -27.04 104.35
C THR A 417 36.13 -28.05 105.49
N LYS A 418 36.38 -29.33 105.16
CA LYS A 418 36.72 -30.40 106.10
C LYS A 418 37.76 -31.34 105.48
N GLU A 419 38.92 -31.47 106.10
CA GLU A 419 39.97 -32.41 105.64
C GLU A 419 39.51 -33.88 105.86
N PRO A 420 39.77 -34.78 104.90
CA PRO A 420 39.44 -36.21 105.06
C PRO A 420 40.35 -36.91 106.09
N SER A 421 39.81 -37.92 106.76
CA SER A 421 40.56 -38.80 107.68
C SER A 421 40.24 -40.28 107.47
N CYS A 422 40.95 -41.18 108.16
CA CYS A 422 40.75 -42.64 108.03
C CYS A 422 39.36 -43.12 108.50
N THR A 423 38.60 -42.28 109.20
CA THR A 423 37.27 -42.63 109.76
C THR A 423 36.16 -41.68 109.31
N GLU A 424 36.48 -40.57 108.62
CA GLU A 424 35.50 -39.58 108.17
C GLU A 424 35.84 -39.01 106.79
N ALA A 425 34.82 -38.85 105.93
CA ALA A 425 34.96 -38.19 104.64
C ALA A 425 35.27 -36.68 104.81
N GLY A 426 36.11 -36.16 103.93
CA GLY A 426 36.35 -34.72 103.80
C GLY A 426 35.27 -34.06 102.94
N GLU A 427 35.15 -32.74 103.04
CA GLU A 427 34.20 -31.93 102.29
C GLU A 427 34.94 -30.83 101.52
N LYS A 428 34.63 -30.72 100.21
CA LYS A 428 35.05 -29.61 99.37
C LYS A 428 33.80 -28.87 98.89
N THR A 429 33.69 -27.62 99.28
CA THR A 429 32.54 -26.76 98.95
C THR A 429 32.89 -25.91 97.74
N TYR A 430 32.00 -25.88 96.75
CA TYR A 430 32.07 -24.97 95.60
C TYR A 430 31.06 -23.85 95.83
N SER A 431 31.45 -22.61 95.50
CA SER A 431 30.57 -21.46 95.56
C SER A 431 30.53 -20.79 94.19
N CYS A 432 29.34 -20.37 93.76
CA CYS A 432 29.17 -19.65 92.51
C CYS A 432 29.53 -18.18 92.73
N SER A 433 30.33 -17.58 91.85
CA SER A 433 30.67 -16.15 91.95
C SER A 433 29.48 -15.21 91.70
N ARG A 434 28.38 -15.75 91.17
CA ARG A 434 27.19 -15.02 90.72
C ARG A 434 25.93 -15.23 91.59
N CYS A 435 25.94 -16.12 92.59
CA CYS A 435 24.75 -16.39 93.44
C CYS A 435 25.07 -16.86 94.86
#